data_AF-A0A9W8FC59-F1
#
_entry.id   AF-A0A9W8FC59-F1
#
_cell.length_a   1.000
_cell.length_b   1.000
_cell.length_c   1.000
_cell.angle_alpha   90.00
_cell.angle_beta   90.00
_cell.angle_gamma   90.00
#
_symmetry.space_group_name_H-M   'P 1'
#
loop_
_entity.id
_entity.type
_entity.pdbx_description
1 polymer ?
#
loop_
_entity_poly.entity_id
_entity_poly.type
_entity_poly.pdbx_seq_one_letter_code
_entity_poly.pdbx_strand_id
1 'polypeptide(L)'
;MSEQKLSKHVDQLTVAVGQVQRALEPILKQPLSEVLPKLSTIQRCELEALVAYSIDTLFWIFLKINGIPPKEHPVMKELQRVQRYIAKINAAKTTVSTGGNERTLQLDKDAADRFIKGALASTSKR
;
A
#
# COMPACT_ATOMS: atom_id res chain seq x y z
N MET A 1 19.05 -39.45 -0.49
CA MET A 1 18.84 -38.26 0.39
C MET A 1 18.30 -37.03 -0.36
N SER A 2 18.61 -36.82 -1.64
CA SER A 2 18.11 -35.67 -2.43
C SER A 2 16.60 -35.71 -2.70
N GLU A 3 16.03 -36.88 -3.03
CA GLU A 3 14.61 -37.03 -3.36
C GLU A 3 13.68 -36.79 -2.17
N GLN A 4 14.01 -37.34 -0.99
CA GLN A 4 13.29 -37.08 0.26
C GLN A 4 13.30 -35.58 0.62
N LYS A 5 14.43 -34.89 0.37
CA LYS A 5 14.53 -33.45 0.59
C LYS A 5 13.62 -32.70 -0.37
N LEU A 6 13.59 -33.06 -1.66
CA LEU A 6 12.73 -32.44 -2.66
C LEU A 6 11.24 -32.61 -2.32
N SER A 7 10.82 -33.83 -1.99
CA SER A 7 9.43 -34.14 -1.58
C SER A 7 8.98 -33.22 -0.44
N LYS A 8 9.82 -33.07 0.60
CA LYS A 8 9.51 -32.20 1.73
C LYS A 8 9.28 -30.74 1.33
N HIS A 9 10.02 -30.21 0.35
CA HIS A 9 9.81 -28.81 -0.11
C HIS A 9 8.51 -28.67 -0.89
N VAL A 10 8.13 -29.68 -1.68
CA VAL A 10 6.85 -29.71 -2.40
C VAL A 10 5.67 -29.77 -1.43
N ASP A 11 5.77 -30.60 -0.38
CA ASP A 11 4.74 -30.69 0.66
C ASP A 11 4.57 -29.35 1.39
N GLN A 12 5.69 -28.72 1.76
CA GLN A 12 5.69 -27.39 2.38
C GLN A 12 5.07 -26.33 1.48
N LEU A 13 5.40 -26.33 0.19
CA LEU A 13 4.82 -25.40 -0.78
C LEU A 13 3.31 -25.61 -0.92
N THR A 14 2.86 -26.87 -0.98
CA THR A 14 1.44 -27.23 -1.07
C THR A 14 0.67 -26.72 0.15
N VAL A 15 1.21 -26.91 1.35
CA VAL A 15 0.61 -26.39 2.59
C VAL A 15 0.55 -24.86 2.58
N ALA A 16 1.64 -24.19 2.17
CA ALA A 16 1.70 -22.73 2.12
C ALA A 16 0.71 -22.15 1.11
N VAL A 17 0.61 -22.72 -0.09
CA VAL A 17 -0.39 -22.30 -1.10
C VAL A 17 -1.82 -22.51 -0.58
N GLY A 18 -2.08 -23.62 0.09
CA GLY A 18 -3.39 -23.87 0.72
C GLY A 18 -3.72 -22.85 1.82
N GLN A 19 -2.74 -22.36 2.58
CA GLN A 19 -2.93 -21.28 3.55
C GLN A 19 -3.28 -19.96 2.86
N VAL A 20 -2.58 -19.61 1.78
CA VAL A 20 -2.86 -18.40 0.99
C VAL A 20 -4.27 -18.46 0.40
N GLN A 21 -4.68 -19.60 -0.15
CA GLN A 21 -6.02 -19.78 -0.70
C GLN A 21 -7.11 -19.54 0.36
N ARG A 22 -6.96 -20.10 1.57
CA ARG A 22 -7.89 -19.88 2.68
C ARG A 22 -7.92 -18.41 3.13
N ALA A 23 -6.77 -17.75 3.16
CA ALA A 23 -6.69 -16.33 3.54
C ALA A 23 -7.35 -15.40 2.52
N LEU A 24 -7.29 -15.75 1.22
CA LEU A 24 -7.90 -14.97 0.14
C LEU A 24 -9.39 -15.26 -0.06
N GLU A 25 -9.87 -16.41 0.44
CA GLU A 25 -11.25 -16.86 0.27
C GLU A 25 -12.33 -15.80 0.59
N PRO A 26 -12.26 -15.02 1.69
CA PRO A 26 -13.26 -14.00 1.99
C PRO A 26 -13.33 -12.89 0.93
N ILE A 27 -12.20 -12.56 0.31
CA ILE A 27 -12.08 -11.50 -0.69
C ILE A 27 -12.50 -12.02 -2.07
N LEU A 28 -12.34 -13.32 -2.33
CA LEU A 28 -12.74 -13.95 -3.59
C LEU A 28 -14.24 -14.28 -3.66
N LYS A 29 -14.92 -14.38 -2.51
CA LYS A 29 -16.36 -14.70 -2.41
C LYS A 29 -17.30 -13.56 -2.81
N GLN A 30 -16.83 -12.32 -2.77
CA GLN A 30 -17.62 -11.14 -3.10
C GLN A 30 -16.80 -10.20 -3.97
N PRO A 31 -17.39 -9.50 -4.95
CA PRO A 31 -16.65 -8.56 -5.75
C PRO A 31 -16.14 -7.40 -4.89
N LEU A 32 -14.89 -6.97 -5.11
CA LEU A 32 -14.28 -5.87 -4.36
C LEU A 32 -15.12 -4.58 -4.44
N SER A 33 -15.84 -4.35 -5.54
CA SER A 33 -16.76 -3.21 -5.69
C SER A 33 -17.85 -3.16 -4.62
N GLU A 34 -18.23 -4.29 -4.02
CA GLU A 34 -19.22 -4.37 -2.93
C GLU A 34 -18.59 -4.31 -1.53
N VAL A 35 -17.31 -4.67 -1.41
CA VAL A 35 -16.59 -4.71 -0.14
C VAL A 35 -15.96 -3.35 0.17
N LEU A 36 -15.29 -2.74 -0.81
CA LEU A 36 -14.54 -1.49 -0.65
C LEU A 36 -15.37 -0.31 -0.11
N PRO A 37 -16.65 -0.10 -0.51
CA PRO A 37 -17.47 0.99 0.03
C PRO A 37 -17.81 0.84 1.52
N LYS A 38 -17.70 -0.36 2.09
CA LYS A 38 -18.02 -0.64 3.50
C LYS A 38 -16.84 -0.34 4.44
N LEU A 39 -15.67 -0.06 3.89
CA LEU A 39 -14.44 0.17 4.63
C LEU A 39 -14.18 1.66 4.81
N SER A 40 -13.52 2.03 5.91
CA SER A 40 -12.95 3.37 6.02
C SER A 40 -11.88 3.59 4.93
N THR A 41 -11.62 4.85 4.58
CA THR A 41 -10.63 5.20 3.54
C THR A 41 -9.28 4.51 3.76
N ILE A 42 -8.83 4.43 5.01
CA ILE A 42 -7.54 3.83 5.31
C ILE A 42 -7.54 2.31 5.19
N GLN A 43 -8.61 1.65 5.64
CA GLN A 43 -8.80 0.19 5.50
C GLN A 43 -8.93 -0.19 4.02
N ARG A 44 -9.59 0.65 3.22
CA ARG A 44 -9.68 0.47 1.78
C ARG A 44 -8.30 0.50 1.11
N CYS A 45 -7.49 1.52 1.41
CA CYS A 45 -6.13 1.62 0.88
C CYS A 45 -5.27 0.40 1.25
N GLU A 46 -5.39 -0.09 2.49
CA GLU A 46 -4.69 -1.30 2.91
C GLU A 46 -5.12 -2.54 2.14
N LEU A 47 -6.43 -2.75 2.01
CA LEU A 47 -6.94 -3.92 1.31
C LEU A 47 -6.48 -3.90 -0.15
N GLU A 48 -6.61 -2.78 -0.85
CA GLU A 48 -6.17 -2.64 -2.24
C GLU A 48 -4.65 -2.86 -2.39
N ALA A 49 -3.84 -2.31 -1.48
CA ALA A 49 -2.39 -2.51 -1.50
C ALA A 49 -1.98 -3.96 -1.19
N LEU A 50 -2.64 -4.62 -0.25
CA LEU A 50 -2.39 -6.02 0.10
C LEU A 50 -2.82 -6.97 -1.04
N VAL A 51 -3.93 -6.68 -1.72
CA VAL A 51 -4.38 -7.44 -2.89
C VAL A 51 -3.34 -7.32 -4.01
N ALA A 52 -2.89 -6.10 -4.33
CA ALA A 52 -1.83 -5.90 -5.33
C ALA A 52 -0.53 -6.64 -4.95
N TYR A 53 -0.10 -6.54 -3.68
CA TYR A 53 1.08 -7.24 -3.18
C TYR A 53 0.95 -8.76 -3.30
N SER A 54 -0.23 -9.31 -3.00
CA SER A 54 -0.51 -10.73 -3.10
C SER A 54 -0.42 -11.22 -4.55
N ILE A 55 -1.00 -10.47 -5.49
CA ILE A 55 -0.93 -10.79 -6.93
C ILE A 55 0.52 -10.80 -7.41
N ASP A 56 1.27 -9.73 -7.13
CA ASP A 56 2.67 -9.63 -7.56
C ASP A 56 3.54 -10.73 -6.94
N THR A 57 3.29 -11.07 -5.67
CA THR A 57 3.99 -12.15 -4.96
C THR A 57 3.65 -13.51 -5.54
N LEU A 58 2.38 -13.80 -5.82
CA LEU A 58 1.95 -15.05 -6.46
C LEU A 58 2.57 -15.19 -7.86
N PHE A 59 2.61 -14.11 -8.62
CA PHE A 59 3.26 -14.11 -9.93
C PHE A 59 4.78 -14.33 -9.82
N TRP A 60 5.44 -13.72 -8.83
CA TRP A 60 6.84 -13.97 -8.54
C TRP A 60 7.11 -15.44 -8.18
N ILE A 61 6.24 -16.07 -7.38
CA ILE A 61 6.31 -17.50 -7.05
C ILE A 61 6.12 -18.35 -8.31
N PHE A 62 5.16 -18.01 -9.16
CA PHE A 62 4.91 -18.68 -10.43
C PHE A 62 6.17 -18.68 -11.32
N LEU A 63 6.85 -17.54 -11.47
CA LEU A 63 8.11 -17.46 -12.22
C LEU A 63 9.17 -18.43 -11.68
N LYS A 64 9.33 -18.49 -10.35
CA LYS A 64 10.31 -19.39 -9.72
C LYS A 64 10.02 -20.85 -9.97
N ILE A 65 8.75 -21.25 -9.90
CA ILE A 65 8.34 -22.63 -10.15
C ILE A 65 8.64 -23.03 -11.60
N ASN A 66 8.50 -22.10 -12.54
CA ASN A 66 8.84 -22.30 -13.95
C ASN A 66 10.34 -22.14 -14.26
N GLY A 67 11.20 -21.97 -13.25
CA GLY A 67 12.64 -21.80 -13.44
C GLY A 67 13.05 -20.45 -14.04
N ILE A 68 12.13 -19.48 -14.14
CA ILE A 68 12.42 -18.14 -14.65
C ILE A 68 12.97 -17.28 -13.50
N PRO A 69 14.17 -16.68 -13.62
CA PRO A 69 14.74 -15.82 -12.58
C PRO A 69 13.87 -14.57 -12.35
N PRO A 70 13.20 -14.43 -11.20
CA PRO A 70 12.27 -13.32 -11.01
C PRO A 70 12.95 -11.97 -10.78
N LYS A 71 14.25 -11.98 -10.42
CA LYS A 71 15.03 -10.77 -10.15
C LYS A 71 15.23 -9.93 -11.41
N GLU A 72 15.27 -10.59 -12.57
CA GLU A 72 15.42 -9.97 -13.88
C GLU A 72 14.06 -9.58 -14.49
N HIS A 73 12.97 -10.09 -13.92
CA HIS A 73 11.62 -9.84 -14.40
C HIS A 73 11.05 -8.50 -13.87
N PRO A 74 10.28 -7.74 -14.67
CA PRO A 74 9.65 -6.49 -14.25
C PRO A 74 8.80 -6.55 -12.97
N VAL A 75 8.31 -7.72 -12.58
CA VAL A 75 7.55 -7.95 -11.33
C VAL A 75 8.31 -7.45 -10.09
N MET A 76 9.65 -7.48 -10.11
CA MET A 76 10.43 -6.94 -8.99
C MET A 76 10.21 -5.43 -8.80
N LYS A 77 10.04 -4.68 -9.90
CA LYS A 77 9.74 -3.24 -9.85
C LYS A 77 8.33 -3.00 -9.30
N GLU A 78 7.37 -3.85 -9.66
CA GLU A 78 6.00 -3.80 -9.14
C GLU A 78 5.95 -4.11 -7.64
N LEU A 79 6.63 -5.17 -7.18
CA LEU A 79 6.76 -5.48 -5.75
C LEU A 79 7.34 -4.31 -4.96
N GLN A 80 8.43 -3.71 -5.43
CA GLN A 80 9.02 -2.53 -4.80
C GLN A 80 8.07 -1.33 -4.80
N ARG A 81 7.31 -1.14 -5.89
CA ARG A 81 6.30 -0.09 -5.99
C ARG A 81 5.22 -0.28 -4.93
N VAL A 82 4.66 -1.48 -4.81
CA VAL A 82 3.61 -1.78 -3.83
C VAL A 82 4.14 -1.66 -2.39
N GLN A 83 5.34 -2.14 -2.10
CA GLN A 83 5.98 -1.97 -0.79
C GLN A 83 6.11 -0.48 -0.38
N ARG A 84 6.48 0.40 -1.33
CA ARG A 84 6.50 1.85 -1.08
C ARG A 84 5.10 2.40 -0.75
N TYR A 85 4.05 1.90 -1.39
CA TYR A 85 2.68 2.31 -1.07
C TYR A 85 2.23 1.83 0.30
N ILE A 86 2.55 0.59 0.67
CA ILE A 86 2.29 0.06 2.02
C ILE A 86 3.00 0.94 3.08
N ALA A 87 4.25 1.33 2.84
CA ALA A 87 4.97 2.23 3.73
C ALA A 87 4.28 3.61 3.88
N LYS A 88 3.77 4.19 2.78
CA LYS A 88 2.99 5.44 2.82
C LYS A 88 1.68 5.29 3.60
N ILE A 89 0.98 4.18 3.41
CA ILE A 89 -0.27 3.87 4.13
C ILE A 89 0.01 3.75 5.63
N ASN A 90 1.08 3.05 6.02
CA ASN A 90 1.48 2.91 7.42
C ASN A 90 1.86 4.26 8.04
N ALA A 91 2.61 5.10 7.32
CA ALA A 91 2.92 6.45 7.78
C ALA A 91 1.65 7.28 7.99
N ALA A 92 0.72 7.26 7.03
CA ALA A 92 -0.56 7.96 7.14
C ALA A 92 -1.39 7.45 8.33
N LYS A 93 -1.43 6.14 8.56
CA LYS A 93 -2.08 5.54 9.74
C LYS A 93 -1.51 6.08 11.05
N THR A 94 -0.20 6.11 11.19
CA THR A 94 0.45 6.64 12.39
C THR A 94 0.09 8.10 12.62
N THR A 95 0.12 8.94 11.57
CA THR A 95 -0.23 10.36 11.70
C THR A 95 -1.68 10.59 12.13
N VAL A 96 -2.61 9.74 11.67
CA VAL A 96 -4.03 9.81 12.07
C VAL A 96 -4.20 9.38 13.53
N SER A 97 -3.51 8.32 13.97
CA SER A 97 -3.63 7.78 15.33
C SER A 97 -2.97 8.65 16.40
N THR A 98 -1.91 9.41 16.07
CA THR A 98 -1.20 10.26 17.04
C THR A 98 -1.76 11.68 17.13
N GLY A 99 -2.86 11.99 16.44
CA GLY A 99 -3.42 13.35 16.39
C GLY A 99 -2.48 14.38 15.75
N GLY A 100 -1.39 13.90 15.11
CA GLY A 100 -0.33 14.70 14.51
C GLY A 100 -0.75 15.30 13.18
N ASN A 101 -1.85 16.06 13.18
CA ASN A 101 -2.07 17.10 12.19
C ASN A 101 -1.49 18.42 12.72
N GLU A 102 -0.23 18.41 13.14
CA GLU A 102 0.55 19.64 13.03
C GLU A 102 0.79 19.83 11.54
N ARG A 103 -0.19 20.47 10.88
CA ARG A 103 0.06 21.16 9.63
C ARG A 103 1.29 22.02 9.87
N THR A 104 2.46 21.60 9.39
CA THR A 104 3.70 22.38 9.53
C THR A 104 3.57 23.72 8.84
N LEU A 105 2.59 23.81 7.93
CA LEU A 105 2.08 25.04 7.31
C LEU A 105 0.77 25.46 8.01
N GLN A 106 0.84 25.88 9.27
CA GLN A 106 -0.21 26.75 9.80
C GLN A 106 0.00 28.12 9.17
N LEU A 107 -0.98 28.58 8.39
CA LEU A 107 -0.94 29.93 7.85
C LEU A 107 -1.04 30.92 9.01
N ASP A 108 -0.03 31.76 9.17
CA ASP A 108 -0.10 32.90 10.09
C ASP A 108 -1.12 33.90 9.52
N LYS A 109 -2.33 33.84 10.07
CA LYS A 109 -3.45 34.69 9.66
C LYS A 109 -3.15 36.16 9.94
N ASP A 110 -2.41 36.45 11.01
CA ASP A 110 -2.06 37.82 11.37
C ASP A 110 -1.04 38.40 10.39
N ALA A 111 -0.06 37.60 9.96
CA ALA A 111 0.87 38.00 8.91
C ALA A 111 0.15 38.22 7.56
N ALA A 112 -0.76 37.33 7.18
CA ALA A 112 -1.58 37.47 5.98
C ALA A 112 -2.42 38.77 6.02
N ASP A 113 -3.05 39.06 7.15
CA ASP A 113 -3.81 40.30 7.36
C ASP A 113 -2.95 41.56 7.24
N ARG A 114 -1.71 41.53 7.76
CA ARG A 114 -0.76 42.64 7.61
C ARG A 114 -0.38 42.88 6.16
N PHE A 115 -0.12 41.82 5.39
CA PHE A 115 0.18 41.94 3.96
C PHE A 115 -0.99 42.53 3.18
N ILE A 116 -2.22 42.07 3.45
CA ILE A 116 -3.43 42.60 2.80
C ILE A 116 -3.62 44.09 3.14
N LYS A 117 -3.53 44.45 4.43
CA LYS A 117 -3.67 45.85 4.87
C LYS A 117 -2.58 46.75 4.26
N GLY A 118 -1.33 46.29 4.20
CA GLY A 118 -0.23 47.03 3.58
C GLY A 118 -0.41 47.25 2.07
N ALA A 119 -0.92 46.23 1.36
CA ALA A 119 -1.22 46.34 -0.08
C ALA A 119 -2.40 47.31 -0.36
N LEU A 120 -3.44 47.29 0.47
CA LEU A 120 -4.57 48.22 0.35
C LEU A 120 -4.19 49.67 0.72
N ALA A 121 -3.35 49.85 1.73
CA ALA A 121 -2.89 51.19 2.13
C ALA A 121 -1.97 51.84 1.09
N SER A 122 -1.20 51.05 0.33
CA SER A 122 -0.30 51.57 -0.71
C SER A 122 -1.02 51.91 -2.03
N THR A 123 -2.15 51.26 -2.32
CA THR A 123 -2.98 51.55 -3.51
C THR A 123 -3.85 52.79 -3.33
N SER A 124 -4.26 53.13 -2.11
CA SER A 124 -5.02 54.37 -1.80
C SER A 124 -4.16 55.65 -1.79
N LYS A 125 -2.83 55.55 -1.90
CA LYS A 125 -1.89 56.69 -1.89
C LYS A 125 -1.45 57.15 -3.28
N ARG A 126 -2.13 56.69 -4.34
CA ARG A 126 -1.98 57.19 -5.71
C ARG A 126 -3.18 58.02 -6.12
#